data_AF-A0A7K0YV94-F1
#
_entry.id   AF-A0A7K0YV94-F1
#
_cell.length_a   1.000
_cell.length_b   1.000
_cell.length_c   1.000
_cell.angle_alpha   90.00
_cell.angle_beta   90.00
_cell.angle_gamma   90.00
#
_symmetry.space_group_name_H-M   'P 1'
#
loop_
_entity.id
_entity.type
_entity.pdbx_description
1 polymer ?
#
loop_
_entity_poly.entity_id
_entity_poly.type
_entity_poly.pdbx_seq_one_letter_code
_entity_poly.pdbx_strand_id
1 'polypeptide(L)'
;MQWLRRYWFPKGCPVEQIKLVIWDLDDTLWAGTISEGPIEHIPRNHDIVVALAQRGIISSICSMNDKSVALEELQKSSMSDYFVLPSIDWNPKGPRIRQLIEDLNLRPINVLFIDDLAKNLEEARFVCPDLNVALPEILETLLDNPAVAGKPDLALKRLKQYKVLERKISEQSAFRGDTNDFLRQSDIKVAVLPPTEKDMERIEELINRSNQLNFTKLRVDQSTLAHYVNSTDSTTGAVWVSDKYGDYGLAGFYALEDGALTQFVFSCRILGFGVESWLYQKLECPILDINGEVSTKLDRDTTIDWITEVDYHQERIESKTATEWLLIRGGCDLRQLNPYLRANVAIDEEMNYVAQSGFAAHVEHSEILKQSNPEFVDKFKDIIDRIPFIDRDAFETDFFSDKHRFKLYSVLEDYTHGIYRYRDTEFVLPHRRFTSNWLTQRDFLEKRFGKEFADWFIDNFRFEGPLTEEAFEANLEWMIALLPEGVQLILLNGAEVDLNSEKEPGRHLRHRTYNAIVDRVVARHSHVSLVDVRGIVTDPSHTTNSIRHYQRSIYPILASRVDDVLLAAGVTLKEHIEVPEEPMIKFKPNNRRRRRPIIKRLMQRLKSFAKRFDN
;
A
#
# COMPACT_ATOMS: atom_id res chain seq x y z
N MET A 1 -37.38 6.91 25.90
CA MET A 1 -36.49 8.10 25.82
C MET A 1 -35.42 8.19 26.90
N GLN A 2 -35.60 7.73 28.16
CA GLN A 2 -34.51 7.79 29.15
C GLN A 2 -33.34 6.82 28.85
N TRP A 3 -33.61 5.63 28.33
CA TRP A 3 -32.59 4.61 28.01
C TRP A 3 -31.55 5.08 26.97
N LEU A 4 -32.00 5.77 25.92
CA LEU A 4 -31.15 6.30 24.84
C LEU A 4 -30.06 7.27 25.34
N ARG A 5 -30.27 7.94 26.48
CA ARG A 5 -29.27 8.86 27.07
C ARG A 5 -28.08 8.15 27.72
N ARG A 6 -28.10 6.81 27.87
CA ARG A 6 -27.02 6.01 28.49
C ARG A 6 -25.87 5.68 27.53
N TYR A 7 -26.16 5.62 26.23
CA TYR A 7 -25.21 5.26 25.16
C TYR A 7 -24.80 6.45 24.29
N TRP A 8 -25.14 7.68 24.69
CA TRP A 8 -24.57 8.85 24.07
C TRP A 8 -23.18 9.10 24.66
N PHE A 9 -22.19 9.24 23.76
CA PHE A 9 -20.79 9.64 23.99
C PHE A 9 -20.54 10.21 25.41
N PRO A 10 -19.78 9.53 26.28
CA PRO A 10 -19.65 9.95 27.67
C PRO A 10 -19.07 11.36 27.76
N LYS A 11 -19.78 12.24 28.48
CA LYS A 11 -19.31 13.59 28.82
C LYS A 11 -18.00 13.46 29.60
N GLY A 12 -16.87 13.63 28.93
CA GLY A 12 -15.54 13.43 29.51
C GLY A 12 -14.51 12.79 28.58
N CYS A 13 -14.89 12.26 27.40
CA CYS A 13 -13.90 11.89 26.38
C CYS A 13 -13.07 13.15 26.02
N PRO A 14 -11.74 13.17 26.23
CA PRO A 14 -10.95 14.35 25.90
C PRO A 14 -10.91 14.57 24.38
N VAL A 15 -10.71 15.83 23.98
CA VAL A 15 -10.64 16.22 22.57
C VAL A 15 -9.56 15.40 21.83
N GLU A 16 -9.84 14.99 20.59
CA GLU A 16 -8.93 14.22 19.70
C GLU A 16 -8.45 12.83 20.18
N GLN A 17 -9.34 12.00 20.75
CA GLN A 17 -8.94 10.69 21.30
C GLN A 17 -9.32 9.42 20.53
N ILE A 18 -10.28 9.40 19.61
CA ILE A 18 -10.63 8.15 18.91
C ILE A 18 -9.58 7.84 17.83
N LYS A 19 -9.01 6.64 17.91
CA LYS A 19 -7.99 6.10 16.98
C LYS A 19 -8.51 4.91 16.18
N LEU A 20 -9.54 4.23 16.69
CA LEU A 20 -10.20 3.07 16.09
C LEU A 20 -11.71 3.17 16.26
N VAL A 21 -12.46 2.85 15.20
CA VAL A 21 -13.89 2.52 15.28
C VAL A 21 -14.07 1.03 15.01
N ILE A 22 -14.72 0.32 15.93
CA ILE A 22 -15.14 -1.06 15.78
C ILE A 22 -16.62 -1.06 15.41
N TRP A 23 -16.95 -1.74 14.32
CA TRP A 23 -18.29 -1.78 13.75
C TRP A 23 -18.91 -3.17 13.93
N ASP A 24 -20.17 -3.24 14.31
CA ASP A 24 -21.03 -4.36 13.87
C ASP A 24 -21.42 -4.18 12.40
N LEU A 25 -22.04 -5.21 11.84
CA LEU A 25 -22.43 -5.31 10.44
C LEU A 25 -23.94 -5.17 10.26
N ASP A 26 -24.69 -6.18 10.72
CA ASP A 26 -26.15 -6.22 10.64
C ASP A 26 -26.78 -5.07 11.44
N ASP A 27 -27.81 -4.44 10.86
CA ASP A 27 -28.52 -3.25 11.33
C ASP A 27 -27.63 -2.08 11.84
N THR A 28 -26.34 -2.07 11.47
CA THR A 28 -25.32 -1.10 11.89
C THR A 28 -24.57 -0.50 10.71
N LEU A 29 -23.86 -1.33 9.93
CA LEU A 29 -23.13 -0.91 8.73
C LEU A 29 -24.06 -0.93 7.50
N TRP A 30 -24.94 -1.93 7.44
CA TRP A 30 -26.04 -2.07 6.48
C TRP A 30 -27.37 -2.28 7.23
N ALA A 31 -28.50 -2.17 6.53
CA ALA A 31 -29.81 -2.52 7.08
C ALA A 31 -30.14 -3.99 6.82
N GLY A 32 -30.76 -4.65 7.80
CA GLY A 32 -31.12 -6.06 7.77
C GLY A 32 -30.03 -6.99 8.33
N THR A 33 -30.43 -8.25 8.55
CA THR A 33 -29.61 -9.32 9.11
C THR A 33 -29.33 -10.40 8.07
N ILE A 34 -28.05 -10.69 7.79
CA ILE A 34 -27.61 -11.69 6.76
C ILE A 34 -28.32 -13.05 6.92
N SER A 35 -28.50 -13.51 8.16
CA SER A 35 -29.10 -14.84 8.42
C SER A 35 -30.62 -14.89 8.25
N GLU A 36 -31.30 -13.75 8.16
CA GLU A 36 -32.77 -13.65 8.06
C GLU A 36 -33.25 -13.27 6.65
N GLY A 37 -32.41 -12.67 5.81
CA GLY A 37 -32.78 -12.26 4.47
C GLY A 37 -31.72 -11.44 3.73
N PRO A 38 -32.08 -10.79 2.61
CA PRO A 38 -31.20 -9.85 1.92
C PRO A 38 -30.96 -8.61 2.77
N ILE A 39 -29.74 -8.08 2.72
CA ILE A 39 -29.35 -6.82 3.37
C ILE A 39 -29.36 -5.65 2.38
N GLU A 40 -29.46 -4.42 2.87
CA GLU A 40 -29.37 -3.19 2.09
C GLU A 40 -28.15 -2.38 2.53
N HIS A 41 -27.15 -2.25 1.63
CA HIS A 41 -25.98 -1.40 1.88
C HIS A 41 -26.39 0.07 1.96
N ILE A 42 -25.88 0.78 2.98
CA ILE A 42 -26.12 2.21 3.20
C ILE A 42 -24.89 2.99 2.71
N PRO A 43 -24.93 3.70 1.56
CA PRO A 43 -23.74 4.39 1.01
C PRO A 43 -23.15 5.43 1.96
N ARG A 44 -23.99 6.11 2.75
CA ARG A 44 -23.54 7.05 3.78
C ARG A 44 -22.57 6.40 4.78
N ASN A 45 -22.80 5.14 5.16
CA ASN A 45 -21.98 4.44 6.15
C ASN A 45 -20.60 4.07 5.56
N HIS A 46 -20.56 3.70 4.27
CA HIS A 46 -19.30 3.57 3.53
C HIS A 46 -18.49 4.87 3.58
N ASP A 47 -19.12 5.98 3.20
CA ASP A 47 -18.41 7.27 3.09
C ASP A 47 -17.90 7.76 4.46
N ILE A 48 -18.58 7.41 5.56
CA ILE A 48 -18.08 7.61 6.93
C ILE A 48 -16.81 6.78 7.19
N VAL A 49 -16.78 5.49 6.82
CA VAL A 49 -15.59 4.63 6.96
C VAL A 49 -14.40 5.19 6.17
N VAL A 50 -14.63 5.63 4.92
CA VAL A 50 -13.61 6.26 4.07
C VAL A 50 -13.10 7.57 4.69
N ALA A 51 -14.01 8.45 5.14
CA ALA A 51 -13.65 9.73 5.74
C ALA A 51 -12.87 9.56 7.06
N LEU A 52 -13.19 8.55 7.88
CA LEU A 52 -12.42 8.21 9.07
C LEU A 52 -11.00 7.75 8.71
N ALA A 53 -10.85 6.90 7.68
CA ALA A 53 -9.55 6.46 7.20
C ALA A 53 -8.70 7.63 6.66
N GLN A 54 -9.32 8.56 5.92
CA GLN A 54 -8.70 9.82 5.47
C GLN A 54 -8.37 10.81 6.61
N ARG A 55 -8.87 10.59 7.83
CA ARG A 55 -8.51 11.31 9.06
C ARG A 55 -7.50 10.56 9.93
N GLY A 56 -6.93 9.46 9.43
CA GLY A 56 -5.99 8.61 10.16
C GLY A 56 -6.63 7.83 11.33
N ILE A 57 -7.94 7.60 11.27
CA ILE A 57 -8.70 6.78 12.23
C ILE A 57 -9.00 5.45 11.53
N ILE A 58 -8.53 4.35 12.10
CA ILE A 58 -8.73 3.02 11.50
C ILE A 58 -10.12 2.46 11.82
N SER A 59 -10.61 1.56 10.98
CA SER A 59 -11.83 0.79 11.23
C SER A 59 -11.54 -0.70 11.37
N SER A 60 -12.32 -1.37 12.21
CA SER A 60 -12.33 -2.84 12.38
C SER A 60 -13.75 -3.35 12.58
N ILE A 61 -13.95 -4.66 12.55
CA ILE A 61 -15.27 -5.29 12.67
C ILE A 61 -15.31 -6.21 13.89
N CYS A 62 -16.38 -6.14 14.68
CA CYS A 62 -16.74 -7.16 15.65
C CYS A 62 -18.21 -7.56 15.48
N SER A 63 -18.45 -8.66 14.77
CA SER A 63 -19.81 -9.13 14.43
C SER A 63 -20.03 -10.59 14.82
N MET A 64 -21.30 -10.96 14.96
CA MET A 64 -21.78 -12.32 15.22
C MET A 64 -22.44 -12.88 13.95
N ASN A 65 -21.61 -13.40 13.05
CA ASN A 65 -22.01 -13.79 11.70
C ASN A 65 -21.19 -14.97 11.18
N ASP A 66 -21.60 -15.55 10.05
CA ASP A 66 -20.69 -16.41 9.28
C ASP A 66 -19.60 -15.56 8.63
N LYS A 67 -18.34 -15.88 8.94
CA LYS A 67 -17.18 -15.11 8.47
C LYS A 67 -17.04 -15.10 6.95
N SER A 68 -17.39 -16.18 6.25
CA SER A 68 -17.25 -16.25 4.80
C SER A 68 -18.30 -15.41 4.09
N VAL A 69 -19.56 -15.49 4.54
CA VAL A 69 -20.68 -14.71 3.96
C VAL A 69 -20.49 -13.21 4.22
N ALA A 70 -20.19 -12.82 5.47
CA ALA A 70 -20.02 -11.41 5.82
C ALA A 70 -18.83 -10.75 5.07
N LEU A 71 -17.73 -11.47 4.83
CA LEU A 71 -16.62 -10.97 4.04
C LEU A 71 -16.98 -10.84 2.54
N GLU A 72 -17.87 -11.68 2.01
CA GLU A 72 -18.35 -11.56 0.63
C GLU A 72 -19.19 -10.28 0.44
N GLU A 73 -20.08 -9.95 1.39
CA GLU A 73 -20.87 -8.71 1.35
C GLU A 73 -20.00 -7.44 1.48
N LEU A 74 -18.94 -7.50 2.30
CA LEU A 74 -17.95 -6.42 2.41
C LEU A 74 -17.10 -6.24 1.13
N GLN A 75 -16.90 -7.29 0.35
CA GLN A 75 -16.24 -7.22 -0.97
C GLN A 75 -17.17 -6.62 -2.04
N LYS A 76 -18.46 -6.99 -2.05
CA LYS A 76 -19.47 -6.44 -2.98
C LYS A 76 -19.61 -4.92 -2.85
N SER A 77 -19.42 -4.40 -1.65
CA SER A 77 -19.49 -2.98 -1.30
C SER A 77 -18.15 -2.24 -1.33
N SER A 78 -17.06 -2.89 -1.75
CA SER A 78 -15.68 -2.35 -1.79
C SER A 78 -15.14 -1.84 -0.44
N MET A 79 -15.78 -2.18 0.69
CA MET A 79 -15.37 -1.68 2.02
C MET A 79 -14.24 -2.50 2.65
N SER A 80 -14.03 -3.74 2.18
CA SER A 80 -13.08 -4.73 2.75
C SER A 80 -11.69 -4.17 3.04
N ASP A 81 -11.22 -3.24 2.20
CA ASP A 81 -9.84 -2.76 2.23
C ASP A 81 -9.61 -1.72 3.33
N TYR A 82 -10.68 -1.08 3.84
CA TYR A 82 -10.66 -0.09 4.91
C TYR A 82 -10.69 -0.70 6.33
N PHE A 83 -11.04 -1.99 6.46
CA PHE A 83 -11.12 -2.68 7.74
C PHE A 83 -9.84 -3.47 8.05
N VAL A 84 -9.33 -3.39 9.28
CA VAL A 84 -8.21 -4.21 9.78
C VAL A 84 -8.67 -5.19 10.86
N LEU A 85 -8.12 -6.40 10.87
CA LEU A 85 -8.40 -7.49 11.83
C LEU A 85 -9.92 -7.76 12.04
N PRO A 86 -10.70 -8.05 10.98
CA PRO A 86 -12.13 -8.31 11.13
C PRO A 86 -12.42 -9.56 12.00
N SER A 87 -13.03 -9.33 13.16
CA SER A 87 -13.48 -10.34 14.11
C SER A 87 -14.93 -10.72 13.84
N ILE A 88 -15.14 -11.80 13.10
CA ILE A 88 -16.47 -12.29 12.70
C ILE A 88 -16.56 -13.76 13.09
N ASP A 89 -17.35 -14.04 14.13
CA ASP A 89 -17.61 -15.37 14.66
C ASP A 89 -18.74 -15.30 15.71
N TRP A 90 -19.25 -16.46 16.15
CA TRP A 90 -20.42 -16.57 17.03
C TRP A 90 -20.12 -16.47 18.54
N ASN A 91 -18.89 -16.15 18.96
CA ASN A 91 -18.57 -15.97 20.38
C ASN A 91 -19.02 -14.58 20.89
N PRO A 92 -19.17 -14.39 22.21
CA PRO A 92 -19.51 -13.09 22.80
C PRO A 92 -18.54 -11.97 22.34
N LYS A 93 -19.08 -10.76 22.15
CA LYS A 93 -18.32 -9.66 21.52
C LYS A 93 -17.30 -9.02 22.46
N GLY A 94 -17.61 -8.91 23.75
CA GLY A 94 -16.76 -8.24 24.73
C GLY A 94 -15.33 -8.80 24.74
N PRO A 95 -15.11 -10.11 25.01
CA PRO A 95 -13.76 -10.68 25.01
C PRO A 95 -13.01 -10.50 23.68
N ARG A 96 -13.73 -10.54 22.54
CA ARG A 96 -13.15 -10.33 21.21
C ARG A 96 -12.76 -8.88 20.95
N ILE A 97 -13.57 -7.93 21.41
CA ILE A 97 -13.24 -6.50 21.41
C ILE A 97 -12.00 -6.24 22.26
N ARG A 98 -11.89 -6.87 23.45
CA ARG A 98 -10.66 -6.75 24.26
C ARG A 98 -9.44 -7.23 23.50
N GLN A 99 -9.49 -8.44 22.95
CA GLN A 99 -8.38 -9.00 22.18
C GLN A 99 -8.01 -8.12 20.98
N LEU A 100 -9.01 -7.62 20.24
CA LEU A 100 -8.81 -6.73 19.10
C LEU A 100 -8.14 -5.39 19.47
N ILE A 101 -8.46 -4.84 20.65
CA ILE A 101 -7.84 -3.61 21.17
C ILE A 101 -6.39 -3.88 21.61
N GLU A 102 -6.14 -5.04 22.22
CA GLU A 102 -4.80 -5.51 22.60
C GLU A 102 -3.93 -5.77 21.36
N ASP A 103 -4.43 -6.53 20.37
CA ASP A 103 -3.79 -6.84 19.09
C ASP A 103 -3.40 -5.58 18.29
N LEU A 104 -4.25 -4.53 18.33
CA LEU A 104 -3.98 -3.23 17.68
C LEU A 104 -3.09 -2.30 18.52
N ASN A 105 -2.66 -2.74 19.72
CA ASN A 105 -1.89 -1.98 20.69
C ASN A 105 -2.54 -0.61 21.01
N LEU A 106 -3.83 -0.63 21.34
CA LEU A 106 -4.64 0.53 21.69
C LEU A 106 -5.16 0.44 23.14
N ARG A 107 -5.87 1.48 23.58
CA ARG A 107 -6.52 1.55 24.89
C ARG A 107 -8.02 1.74 24.69
N PRO A 108 -8.90 1.15 25.53
CA PRO A 108 -10.36 1.29 25.39
C PRO A 108 -10.86 2.73 25.23
N ILE A 109 -10.31 3.67 25.99
CA ILE A 109 -10.65 5.11 25.90
C ILE A 109 -10.40 5.75 24.53
N ASN A 110 -9.54 5.14 23.70
CA ASN A 110 -9.21 5.59 22.34
C ASN A 110 -9.99 4.83 21.25
N VAL A 111 -11.01 4.07 21.63
CA VAL A 111 -11.79 3.19 20.75
C VAL A 111 -13.27 3.51 20.90
N LEU A 112 -13.98 3.54 19.78
CA LEU A 112 -15.44 3.61 19.70
C LEU A 112 -15.98 2.29 19.17
N PHE A 113 -16.94 1.67 19.86
CA PHE A 113 -17.68 0.51 19.37
C PHE A 113 -19.12 0.90 19.03
N ILE A 114 -19.58 0.54 17.82
CA ILE A 114 -20.93 0.83 17.31
C ILE A 114 -21.63 -0.49 17.00
N ASP A 115 -22.81 -0.69 17.59
CA ASP A 115 -23.63 -1.91 17.55
C ASP A 115 -25.08 -1.52 17.86
N ASP A 116 -26.06 -2.11 17.18
CA ASP A 116 -27.49 -1.84 17.39
C ASP A 116 -28.03 -2.45 18.69
N LEU A 117 -27.45 -3.57 19.14
CA LEU A 117 -27.90 -4.30 20.32
C LEU A 117 -27.23 -3.78 21.58
N ALA A 118 -27.95 -2.94 22.32
CA ALA A 118 -27.52 -2.38 23.62
C ALA A 118 -26.94 -3.40 24.63
N LYS A 119 -27.31 -4.69 24.54
CA LYS A 119 -26.72 -5.78 25.34
C LYS A 119 -25.22 -5.99 25.01
N ASN A 120 -24.83 -5.92 23.74
CA ASN A 120 -23.46 -6.07 23.26
C ASN A 120 -22.62 -4.88 23.72
N LEU A 121 -23.20 -3.66 23.71
CA LEU A 121 -22.55 -2.45 24.21
C LEU A 121 -22.23 -2.52 25.72
N GLU A 122 -23.18 -2.97 26.55
CA GLU A 122 -22.94 -3.15 27.99
C GLU A 122 -21.97 -4.31 28.28
N GLU A 123 -22.02 -5.42 27.52
CA GLU A 123 -21.03 -6.50 27.60
C GLU A 123 -19.62 -5.97 27.30
N ALA A 124 -19.47 -5.23 26.20
CA ALA A 124 -18.20 -4.67 25.77
C ALA A 124 -17.63 -3.68 26.79
N ARG A 125 -18.46 -2.84 27.43
CA ARG A 125 -18.04 -1.94 28.53
C ARG A 125 -17.71 -2.67 29.83
N PHE A 126 -18.43 -3.73 30.16
CA PHE A 126 -18.13 -4.55 31.34
C PHE A 126 -16.78 -5.25 31.20
N VAL A 127 -16.49 -5.73 29.99
CA VAL A 127 -15.22 -6.37 29.61
C VAL A 127 -14.08 -5.36 29.49
N CYS A 128 -14.32 -4.23 28.84
CA CYS A 128 -13.38 -3.14 28.62
C CYS A 128 -13.89 -1.87 29.30
N PRO A 129 -13.58 -1.66 30.60
CA PRO A 129 -13.74 -0.35 31.22
C PRO A 129 -13.13 0.75 30.35
N ASP A 130 -13.75 1.92 30.36
CA ASP A 130 -13.42 3.10 29.53
C ASP A 130 -13.61 2.96 28.01
N LEU A 131 -14.14 1.83 27.49
CA LEU A 131 -14.54 1.73 26.09
C LEU A 131 -15.68 2.73 25.77
N ASN A 132 -15.51 3.54 24.72
CA ASN A 132 -16.60 4.36 24.20
C ASN A 132 -17.54 3.47 23.39
N VAL A 133 -18.85 3.61 23.61
CA VAL A 133 -19.89 2.88 22.86
C VAL A 133 -20.93 3.84 22.34
N ALA A 134 -21.56 3.48 21.22
CA ALA A 134 -22.71 4.19 20.67
C ALA A 134 -23.65 3.22 19.94
N LEU A 135 -24.91 3.61 19.84
CA LEU A 135 -25.88 2.99 18.91
C LEU A 135 -25.72 3.61 17.51
N PRO A 136 -26.23 2.99 16.42
CA PRO A 136 -26.02 3.44 15.04
C PRO A 136 -26.50 4.87 14.73
N GLU A 137 -27.42 5.46 15.52
CA GLU A 137 -27.87 6.85 15.30
C GLU A 137 -26.73 7.88 15.45
N ILE A 138 -25.60 7.52 16.09
CA ILE A 138 -24.41 8.38 16.13
C ILE A 138 -23.87 8.70 14.73
N LEU A 139 -24.07 7.80 13.76
CA LEU A 139 -23.58 7.95 12.38
C LEU A 139 -24.16 9.19 11.69
N GLU A 140 -25.29 9.72 12.16
CA GLU A 140 -25.85 10.96 11.65
C GLU A 140 -24.96 12.19 11.89
N THR A 141 -24.13 12.16 12.93
CA THR A 141 -23.31 13.30 13.40
C THR A 141 -21.85 12.92 13.68
N LEU A 142 -21.46 11.67 13.41
CA LEU A 142 -20.15 11.13 13.80
C LEU A 142 -19.01 11.97 13.23
N LEU A 143 -19.03 12.29 11.93
CA LEU A 143 -17.96 13.05 11.28
C LEU A 143 -17.83 14.50 11.76
N ASP A 144 -18.84 15.05 12.42
CA ASP A 144 -18.82 16.41 13.00
C ASP A 144 -18.33 16.40 14.47
N ASN A 145 -18.18 15.22 15.08
CA ASN A 145 -17.76 15.08 16.47
C ASN A 145 -16.24 15.32 16.61
N PRO A 146 -15.78 16.29 17.44
CA PRO A 146 -14.36 16.58 17.65
C PRO A 146 -13.51 15.38 18.11
N ALA A 147 -14.12 14.36 18.72
CA ALA A 147 -13.41 13.15 19.14
C ALA A 147 -12.89 12.31 17.95
N VAL A 148 -13.45 12.48 16.75
CA VAL A 148 -13.04 11.82 15.48
C VAL A 148 -12.61 12.84 14.41
N ALA A 149 -12.14 14.03 14.80
CA ALA A 149 -11.58 15.01 13.87
C ALA A 149 -10.33 14.47 13.15
N GLY A 150 -9.41 13.87 13.92
CA GLY A 150 -8.18 13.24 13.40
C GLY A 150 -7.19 14.24 12.77
N LYS A 151 -6.27 13.71 11.94
CA LYS A 151 -5.35 14.51 11.10
C LYS A 151 -5.49 14.06 9.64
N PRO A 152 -5.34 14.94 8.63
CA PRO A 152 -5.39 14.54 7.23
C PRO A 152 -4.39 13.42 6.88
N ASP A 153 -4.88 12.32 6.34
CA ASP A 153 -4.12 11.16 5.86
C ASP A 153 -4.72 10.67 4.54
N LEU A 154 -4.80 11.57 3.54
CA LEU A 154 -5.36 11.28 2.21
C LEU A 154 -4.65 10.12 1.49
N ALA A 155 -3.37 9.87 1.82
CA ALA A 155 -2.58 8.76 1.31
C ALA A 155 -2.80 7.43 2.06
N LEU A 156 -3.70 7.41 3.06
CA LEU A 156 -4.07 6.26 3.89
C LEU A 156 -2.86 5.56 4.54
N LYS A 157 -1.84 6.34 4.95
CA LYS A 157 -0.59 5.83 5.54
C LYS A 157 -0.86 5.06 6.83
N ARG A 158 -1.77 5.54 7.67
CA ARG A 158 -2.17 4.90 8.93
C ARG A 158 -2.81 3.54 8.68
N LEU A 159 -3.76 3.47 7.74
CA LEU A 159 -4.43 2.23 7.35
C LEU A 159 -3.40 1.21 6.82
N LYS A 160 -2.50 1.64 5.92
CA LYS A 160 -1.41 0.80 5.38
C LYS A 160 -0.52 0.23 6.48
N GLN A 161 -0.16 1.04 7.48
CA GLN A 161 0.64 0.60 8.64
C GLN A 161 -0.09 -0.42 9.53
N TYR A 162 -1.39 -0.27 9.74
CA TYR A 162 -2.18 -1.29 10.47
C TYR A 162 -2.45 -2.55 9.62
N LYS A 163 -2.47 -2.45 8.29
CA LYS A 163 -2.46 -3.60 7.37
C LYS A 163 -1.12 -4.37 7.40
N VAL A 164 0.00 -3.72 7.72
CA VAL A 164 1.28 -4.41 8.03
C VAL A 164 1.13 -5.22 9.32
N LEU A 165 0.62 -4.60 10.39
CA LEU A 165 0.39 -5.25 11.68
C LEU A 165 -0.58 -6.45 11.59
N GLU A 166 -1.67 -6.32 10.82
CA GLU A 166 -2.62 -7.42 10.53
C GLU A 166 -1.91 -8.65 9.93
N ARG A 167 -1.00 -8.47 8.96
CA ARG A 167 -0.22 -9.57 8.37
C ARG A 167 0.68 -10.23 9.41
N LYS A 168 1.37 -9.43 10.23
CA LYS A 168 2.26 -9.92 11.29
C LYS A 168 1.50 -10.78 12.31
N ILE A 169 0.35 -10.32 12.80
CA ILE A 169 -0.49 -11.06 13.76
C ILE A 169 -1.01 -12.35 13.15
N SER A 170 -1.46 -12.31 11.89
CA SER A 170 -1.89 -13.51 11.16
C SER A 170 -0.80 -14.58 11.08
N GLU A 171 0.44 -14.20 10.71
CA GLU A 171 1.57 -15.14 10.70
C GLU A 171 2.01 -15.58 12.11
N GLN A 172 2.04 -14.67 13.10
CA GLN A 172 2.39 -14.99 14.47
C GLN A 172 1.45 -16.05 15.07
N SER A 173 0.14 -15.91 14.82
CA SER A 173 -0.88 -16.88 15.26
C SER A 173 -0.78 -18.25 14.58
N ALA A 174 -0.18 -18.30 13.37
CA ALA A 174 0.07 -19.52 12.62
C ALA A 174 1.45 -20.15 12.93
N PHE A 175 2.35 -19.40 13.58
CA PHE A 175 3.72 -19.81 13.87
C PHE A 175 3.77 -20.94 14.91
N ARG A 176 4.72 -21.86 14.73
CA ARG A 176 4.91 -23.04 15.59
C ARG A 176 6.32 -23.07 16.18
N GLY A 177 6.64 -22.04 16.95
CA GLY A 177 7.89 -21.87 17.68
C GLY A 177 7.70 -20.87 18.83
N ASP A 178 8.78 -20.47 19.48
CA ASP A 178 8.73 -19.44 20.51
C ASP A 178 8.59 -18.02 19.92
N THR A 179 8.12 -17.07 20.74
CA THR A 179 7.97 -15.66 20.36
C THR A 179 9.29 -15.07 19.86
N ASN A 180 10.40 -15.39 20.51
CA ASN A 180 11.72 -14.88 20.12
C ASN A 180 12.17 -15.44 18.76
N ASP A 181 11.81 -16.68 18.42
CA ASP A 181 12.11 -17.26 17.10
C ASP A 181 11.27 -16.61 16.00
N PHE A 182 10.03 -16.22 16.30
CA PHE A 182 9.21 -15.42 15.39
C PHE A 182 9.80 -14.03 15.15
N LEU A 183 10.32 -13.38 16.20
CA LEU A 183 10.99 -12.08 16.09
C LEU A 183 12.27 -12.18 15.25
N ARG A 184 13.13 -13.20 15.47
CA ARG A 184 14.30 -13.48 14.61
C ARG A 184 13.90 -13.67 13.14
N GLN A 185 12.82 -14.40 12.88
CA GLN A 185 12.30 -14.61 11.53
C GLN A 185 11.53 -13.42 10.96
N SER A 186 11.36 -12.32 11.70
CA SER A 186 10.69 -11.11 11.21
C SER A 186 11.63 -10.17 10.46
N ASP A 187 12.95 -10.34 10.58
CA ASP A 187 13.98 -9.45 10.01
C ASP A 187 13.76 -7.98 10.43
N ILE A 188 13.73 -7.74 11.76
CA ILE A 188 13.46 -6.42 12.32
C ILE A 188 14.70 -5.54 12.16
N LYS A 189 14.57 -4.52 11.33
CA LYS A 189 15.59 -3.51 11.07
C LYS A 189 15.25 -2.25 11.85
N VAL A 190 16.21 -1.77 12.64
CA VAL A 190 16.09 -0.53 13.43
C VAL A 190 17.20 0.40 13.03
N ALA A 191 16.89 1.69 13.01
CA ALA A 191 17.86 2.70 12.67
C ALA A 191 17.66 3.97 13.48
N VAL A 192 18.77 4.60 13.86
CA VAL A 192 18.80 5.73 14.79
C VAL A 192 19.54 6.88 14.13
N LEU A 193 18.83 7.96 13.81
CA LEU A 193 19.38 9.12 13.11
C LEU A 193 19.19 10.41 13.92
N PRO A 194 20.06 11.42 13.78
CA PRO A 194 19.77 12.77 14.23
C PRO A 194 18.43 13.27 13.63
N PRO A 195 17.51 13.85 14.42
CA PRO A 195 16.27 14.43 13.92
C PRO A 195 16.54 15.56 12.92
N THR A 196 15.77 15.61 11.82
CA THR A 196 15.79 16.76 10.90
C THR A 196 14.59 17.68 11.13
N GLU A 197 14.62 18.91 10.62
CA GLU A 197 13.48 19.84 10.64
C GLU A 197 12.18 19.21 10.10
N LYS A 198 12.29 18.30 9.12
CA LYS A 198 11.15 17.61 8.51
C LYS A 198 10.53 16.54 9.41
N ASP A 199 11.25 16.09 10.43
CA ASP A 199 10.79 15.08 11.39
C ASP A 199 10.09 15.71 12.60
N MET A 200 10.27 17.02 12.83
CA MET A 200 9.82 17.72 14.05
C MET A 200 8.32 17.57 14.32
N GLU A 201 7.45 17.86 13.34
CA GLU A 201 5.99 17.70 13.49
C GLU A 201 5.61 16.24 13.82
N ARG A 202 6.35 15.29 13.23
CA ARG A 202 6.10 13.86 13.41
C ARG A 202 6.58 13.35 14.77
N ILE A 203 7.68 13.89 15.28
CA ILE A 203 8.22 13.60 16.62
C ILE A 203 7.32 14.23 17.69
N GLU A 204 6.88 15.48 17.52
CA GLU A 204 5.88 16.13 18.38
C GLU A 204 4.60 15.29 18.45
N GLU A 205 4.06 14.88 17.29
CA GLU A 205 2.89 14.02 17.22
C GLU A 205 3.11 12.66 17.93
N LEU A 206 4.30 12.07 17.79
CA LEU A 206 4.66 10.82 18.45
C LEU A 206 4.69 10.99 19.99
N ILE A 207 5.44 11.98 20.49
CA ILE A 207 5.55 12.29 21.93
C ILE A 207 4.17 12.52 22.53
N ASN A 208 3.31 13.29 21.84
CA ASN A 208 2.01 13.70 22.36
C ASN A 208 0.90 12.64 22.20
N ARG A 209 0.92 11.79 21.17
CA ARG A 209 -0.09 10.73 20.97
C ARG A 209 0.27 9.38 21.60
N SER A 210 1.54 9.10 21.87
CA SER A 210 1.95 7.88 22.58
C SER A 210 1.69 7.97 24.09
N ASN A 211 1.24 6.87 24.68
CA ASN A 211 0.97 6.78 26.11
C ASN A 211 1.70 5.58 26.72
N GLN A 212 1.32 4.35 26.37
CA GLN A 212 1.91 3.12 26.90
C GLN A 212 3.42 2.95 26.64
N LEU A 213 3.93 3.54 25.55
CA LEU A 213 5.35 3.56 25.18
C LEU A 213 5.95 4.98 25.19
N ASN A 214 5.34 5.94 25.90
CA ASN A 214 6.06 7.14 26.33
C ASN A 214 6.49 6.88 27.78
N PHE A 215 7.81 6.82 28.05
CA PHE A 215 8.32 6.43 29.36
C PHE A 215 8.39 7.60 30.36
N THR A 216 8.66 8.82 29.88
CA THR A 216 8.73 10.03 30.72
C THR A 216 7.36 10.68 30.93
N LYS A 217 6.40 10.40 30.02
CA LYS A 217 5.05 11.02 29.90
C LYS A 217 5.07 12.54 29.65
N LEU A 218 6.24 13.14 29.53
CA LEU A 218 6.39 14.57 29.29
C LEU A 218 5.85 14.89 27.90
N ARG A 219 4.93 15.85 27.85
CA ARG A 219 4.40 16.41 26.59
C ARG A 219 5.27 17.58 26.18
N VAL A 220 5.37 17.80 24.88
CA VAL A 220 6.17 18.89 24.31
C VAL A 220 5.30 19.72 23.38
N ASP A 221 5.61 21.01 23.28
CA ASP A 221 5.28 21.81 22.11
C ASP A 221 6.50 21.91 21.18
N GLN A 222 6.32 22.51 20.00
CA GLN A 222 7.40 22.73 19.04
C GLN A 222 8.61 23.49 19.62
N SER A 223 8.40 24.42 20.56
CA SER A 223 9.50 25.19 21.15
C SER A 223 10.35 24.34 22.09
N THR A 224 9.69 23.49 22.87
CA THR A 224 10.31 22.53 23.79
C THR A 224 11.03 21.44 23.00
N LEU A 225 10.42 20.93 21.93
CA LEU A 225 11.06 19.94 21.06
C LEU A 225 12.27 20.53 20.32
N ALA A 226 12.16 21.76 19.82
CA ALA A 226 13.28 22.47 19.21
C ALA A 226 14.42 22.71 20.20
N HIS A 227 14.15 22.90 21.49
CA HIS A 227 15.20 22.99 22.51
C HIS A 227 15.97 21.67 22.64
N TYR A 228 15.28 20.53 22.77
CA TYR A 228 15.92 19.21 22.81
C TYR A 228 16.78 18.94 21.56
N VAL A 229 16.26 19.23 20.36
CA VAL A 229 16.95 18.89 19.09
C VAL A 229 18.13 19.83 18.78
N ASN A 230 18.08 21.11 19.19
CA ASN A 230 19.13 22.09 18.88
C ASN A 230 20.12 22.38 20.03
N SER A 231 19.93 21.77 21.21
CA SER A 231 20.88 21.93 22.32
C SER A 231 22.20 21.20 22.05
N THR A 232 23.33 21.85 22.33
CA THR A 232 24.65 21.22 22.24
C THR A 232 24.90 20.18 23.33
N ASP A 233 24.11 20.24 24.39
CA ASP A 233 24.28 19.44 25.61
C ASP A 233 23.31 18.24 25.61
N SER A 234 22.50 18.10 24.54
CA SER A 234 21.48 17.06 24.35
C SER A 234 21.85 16.16 23.17
N THR A 235 21.96 14.86 23.40
CA THR A 235 22.08 13.87 22.33
C THR A 235 20.70 13.33 21.98
N THR A 236 20.18 13.67 20.81
CA THR A 236 18.86 13.23 20.34
C THR A 236 18.95 12.20 19.23
N GLY A 237 17.91 11.36 19.10
CA GLY A 237 17.80 10.39 18.01
C GLY A 237 16.35 10.06 17.65
N ALA A 238 16.04 10.18 16.36
CA ALA A 238 14.81 9.68 15.75
C ALA A 238 15.00 8.21 15.35
N VAL A 239 14.06 7.36 15.75
CA VAL A 239 14.13 5.91 15.56
C VAL A 239 13.16 5.48 14.47
N TRP A 240 13.70 4.84 13.44
CA TRP A 240 12.96 4.30 12.30
C TRP A 240 12.99 2.78 12.37
N VAL A 241 11.90 2.12 11.99
CA VAL A 241 11.73 0.66 12.12
C VAL A 241 11.03 0.09 10.90
N SER A 242 11.60 -0.98 10.33
CA SER A 242 10.99 -1.81 9.30
C SER A 242 11.14 -3.29 9.65
N ASP A 243 10.31 -4.14 9.06
CA ASP A 243 10.49 -5.59 9.11
C ASP A 243 10.01 -6.22 7.78
N LYS A 244 10.09 -7.55 7.63
CA LYS A 244 9.68 -8.24 6.38
C LYS A 244 8.21 -8.00 5.98
N TYR A 245 7.36 -7.52 6.89
CA TYR A 245 5.95 -7.23 6.63
C TYR A 245 5.74 -5.82 6.07
N GLY A 246 6.65 -4.87 6.35
CA GLY A 246 6.64 -3.51 5.82
C GLY A 246 7.35 -2.48 6.70
N ASP A 247 7.22 -1.20 6.30
CA ASP A 247 7.81 -0.06 7.01
C ASP A 247 6.83 0.55 8.04
N TYR A 248 7.31 0.79 9.25
CA TYR A 248 6.56 1.45 10.34
C TYR A 248 6.84 2.96 10.38
N GLY A 249 7.82 3.44 9.63
CA GLY A 249 8.29 4.82 9.58
C GLY A 249 8.92 5.28 10.89
N LEU A 250 8.90 6.60 11.13
CA LEU A 250 9.35 7.17 12.40
C LEU A 250 8.47 6.62 13.53
N ALA A 251 9.10 5.79 14.36
CA ALA A 251 8.47 4.92 15.34
C ALA A 251 9.05 5.09 16.75
N GLY A 252 10.14 5.85 16.93
CA GLY A 252 10.65 6.26 18.23
C GLY A 252 11.37 7.61 18.20
N PHE A 253 11.59 8.17 19.38
CA PHE A 253 12.42 9.35 19.62
C PHE A 253 13.02 9.31 21.03
N TYR A 254 14.25 9.79 21.17
CA TYR A 254 14.86 10.06 22.48
C TYR A 254 15.65 11.37 22.52
N ALA A 255 15.80 11.89 23.73
CA ALA A 255 16.72 12.96 24.09
C ALA A 255 17.47 12.56 25.37
N LEU A 256 18.79 12.66 25.35
CA LEU A 256 19.72 12.27 26.41
C LEU A 256 20.56 13.48 26.83
N GLU A 257 20.40 13.93 28.08
CA GLU A 257 21.03 15.12 28.66
C GLU A 257 21.68 14.72 29.99
N ASP A 258 22.96 15.07 30.19
CA ASP A 258 23.73 14.73 31.41
C ASP A 258 23.67 13.25 31.85
N GLY A 259 23.51 12.32 30.90
CA GLY A 259 23.37 10.88 31.16
C GLY A 259 21.97 10.43 31.59
N ALA A 260 20.96 11.30 31.48
CA ALA A 260 19.56 11.02 31.75
C ALA A 260 18.68 11.20 30.49
N LEU A 261 17.75 10.27 30.26
CA LEU A 261 16.78 10.33 29.18
C LEU A 261 15.62 11.25 29.55
N THR A 262 15.67 12.50 29.06
CA THR A 262 14.60 13.49 29.26
C THR A 262 13.41 13.26 28.33
N GLN A 263 13.64 12.59 27.19
CA GLN A 263 12.60 12.02 26.35
C GLN A 263 12.96 10.57 25.97
N PHE A 264 12.00 9.66 26.09
CA PHE A 264 12.12 8.28 25.59
C PHE A 264 10.73 7.78 25.21
N VAL A 265 10.43 7.73 23.91
CA VAL A 265 9.09 7.43 23.40
C VAL A 265 9.11 6.58 22.14
N PHE A 266 8.15 5.65 22.03
CA PHE A 266 7.94 4.82 20.86
C PHE A 266 6.46 4.74 20.46
N SER A 267 6.21 4.28 19.24
CA SER A 267 4.89 4.09 18.66
C SER A 267 4.33 2.73 19.09
N CYS A 268 3.08 2.67 19.54
CA CYS A 268 2.44 1.39 19.91
C CYS A 268 2.42 0.33 18.80
N ARG A 269 2.64 0.72 17.53
CA ARG A 269 2.72 -0.20 16.38
C ARG A 269 3.95 -1.11 16.40
N ILE A 270 5.00 -0.76 17.17
CA ILE A 270 6.21 -1.58 17.36
C ILE A 270 6.27 -2.22 18.75
N LEU A 271 5.17 -2.19 19.52
CA LEU A 271 5.10 -2.86 20.83
C LEU A 271 5.37 -4.36 20.68
N GLY A 272 6.20 -4.91 21.56
CA GLY A 272 6.59 -6.32 21.53
C GLY A 272 7.70 -6.66 20.53
N PHE A 273 8.27 -5.67 19.82
CA PHE A 273 9.44 -5.89 18.95
C PHE A 273 10.75 -5.87 19.77
N GLY A 274 10.76 -5.24 20.95
CA GLY A 274 11.93 -5.08 21.80
C GLY A 274 12.84 -3.90 21.41
N VAL A 275 12.43 -3.06 20.46
CA VAL A 275 13.19 -1.88 19.99
C VAL A 275 13.49 -0.91 21.14
N GLU A 276 12.55 -0.76 22.07
CA GLU A 276 12.68 0.08 23.25
C GLU A 276 13.78 -0.43 24.20
N SER A 277 13.83 -1.74 24.46
CA SER A 277 14.83 -2.36 25.33
C SER A 277 16.20 -2.43 24.64
N TRP A 278 16.23 -2.74 23.34
CA TRP A 278 17.43 -2.75 22.52
C TRP A 278 18.09 -1.36 22.48
N LEU A 279 17.32 -0.30 22.24
CA LEU A 279 17.87 1.06 22.21
C LEU A 279 18.33 1.51 23.60
N TYR A 280 17.59 1.16 24.65
CA TYR A 280 18.00 1.47 26.02
C TYR A 280 19.32 0.79 26.40
N GLN A 281 19.53 -0.47 25.98
CA GLN A 281 20.80 -1.18 26.14
C GLN A 281 21.92 -0.55 25.30
N LYS A 282 21.64 -0.20 24.03
CA LYS A 282 22.60 0.47 23.14
C LYS A 282 23.08 1.82 23.68
N LEU A 283 22.21 2.57 24.36
CA LEU A 283 22.55 3.84 25.03
C LEU A 283 23.27 3.66 26.38
N GLU A 284 23.75 2.45 26.68
CA GLU A 284 24.42 2.07 27.93
C GLU A 284 23.53 2.15 29.20
N CYS A 285 22.21 1.97 29.03
CA CYS A 285 21.21 1.97 30.10
C CYS A 285 21.23 3.24 30.98
N PRO A 286 21.06 4.44 30.36
CA PRO A 286 21.16 5.74 31.03
C PRO A 286 20.06 5.91 32.08
N ILE A 287 20.15 6.97 32.90
CA ILE A 287 19.14 7.27 33.92
C ILE A 287 17.80 7.56 33.22
N LEU A 288 16.71 6.92 33.64
CA LEU A 288 15.38 7.14 33.08
C LEU A 288 14.33 7.09 34.18
N ASP A 289 13.76 8.25 34.50
CA ASP A 289 12.64 8.37 35.43
C ASP A 289 11.33 7.97 34.73
N ILE A 290 10.95 6.70 34.87
CA ILE A 290 9.71 6.16 34.34
C ILE A 290 8.53 6.72 35.12
N ASN A 291 7.65 7.46 34.44
CA ASN A 291 6.51 8.12 35.05
C ASN A 291 5.21 7.36 34.74
N GLY A 292 4.49 6.90 35.77
CA GLY A 292 3.23 6.16 35.62
C GLY A 292 3.38 4.80 34.91
N GLU A 293 2.25 4.24 34.44
CA GLU A 293 2.24 2.91 33.82
C GLU A 293 2.79 2.90 32.38
N VAL A 294 3.67 1.95 32.10
CA VAL A 294 4.26 1.67 30.77
C VAL A 294 4.07 0.20 30.42
N SER A 295 3.92 -0.12 29.13
CA SER A 295 3.63 -1.50 28.69
C SER A 295 4.84 -2.43 28.72
N THR A 296 6.06 -1.89 28.63
CA THR A 296 7.30 -2.66 28.62
C THR A 296 8.14 -2.31 29.84
N LYS A 297 8.67 -3.32 30.53
CA LYS A 297 9.77 -3.13 31.49
C LYS A 297 11.08 -3.16 30.72
N LEU A 298 11.86 -2.09 30.81
CA LEU A 298 13.19 -2.02 30.23
C LEU A 298 14.14 -2.87 31.09
N ASP A 299 14.48 -4.04 30.58
CA ASP A 299 15.39 -4.98 31.25
C ASP A 299 16.81 -4.85 30.67
N ARG A 300 17.80 -4.91 31.57
CA ARG A 300 19.23 -4.85 31.24
C ARG A 300 19.78 -6.23 30.87
N ASP A 301 19.15 -7.29 31.35
CA ASP A 301 19.66 -8.67 31.24
C ASP A 301 19.01 -9.46 30.06
N THR A 302 17.97 -8.92 29.43
CA THR A 302 17.31 -9.53 28.27
C THR A 302 18.15 -9.34 27.00
N THR A 303 18.76 -10.41 26.50
CA THR A 303 19.47 -10.43 25.20
C THR A 303 18.50 -10.25 24.04
N ILE A 304 18.76 -9.25 23.18
CA ILE A 304 17.97 -8.98 21.97
C ILE A 304 18.86 -9.17 20.74
N ASP A 305 18.77 -10.36 20.14
CA ASP A 305 19.58 -10.80 18.99
C ASP A 305 18.81 -10.81 17.65
N TRP A 306 17.55 -10.35 17.65
CA TRP A 306 16.67 -10.30 16.48
C TRP A 306 16.48 -8.90 15.88
N ILE A 307 17.18 -7.88 16.42
CA ILE A 307 17.20 -6.52 15.87
C ILE A 307 18.53 -6.30 15.18
N THR A 308 18.47 -6.06 13.88
CA THR A 308 19.60 -5.60 13.09
C THR A 308 19.60 -4.09 13.08
N GLU A 309 20.67 -3.46 13.58
CA GLU A 309 20.87 -2.04 13.29
C GLU A 309 21.25 -1.88 11.82
N VAL A 310 20.48 -1.05 11.13
CA VAL A 310 20.81 -0.56 9.80
C VAL A 310 20.96 0.95 9.89
N ASP A 311 21.77 1.53 9.02
CA ASP A 311 21.67 2.97 8.80
C ASP A 311 20.38 3.22 8.00
N TYR A 312 19.36 3.87 8.60
CA TYR A 312 18.11 4.22 7.87
C TYR A 312 18.43 5.10 6.67
N HIS A 313 19.48 5.91 6.84
CA HIS A 313 20.01 6.68 5.77
C HIS A 313 20.59 5.75 4.71
N GLN A 314 21.33 4.66 4.95
CA GLN A 314 21.72 3.74 3.86
C GLN A 314 20.55 3.28 2.95
N GLU A 315 19.45 2.69 3.46
CA GLU A 315 18.31 2.29 2.58
C GLU A 315 17.62 3.49 1.87
N ARG A 316 17.90 4.75 2.26
CA ARG A 316 17.48 6.01 1.59
C ARG A 316 18.64 6.87 1.01
N ILE A 317 19.88 6.41 1.08
CA ILE A 317 21.14 7.06 0.67
C ILE A 317 21.85 6.21 -0.38
N GLU A 318 21.48 4.94 -0.52
CA GLU A 318 21.48 4.26 -1.83
C GLU A 318 20.68 5.04 -2.90
N SER A 319 19.88 6.05 -2.51
CA SER A 319 19.31 7.06 -3.43
C SER A 319 19.94 8.47 -3.30
N LYS A 320 21.09 8.63 -2.61
CA LYS A 320 21.82 9.91 -2.44
C LYS A 320 23.34 9.86 -2.62
N THR A 321 24.00 8.70 -2.55
CA THR A 321 25.33 8.51 -3.15
C THR A 321 25.23 8.25 -4.65
N ALA A 322 24.03 7.96 -5.15
CA ALA A 322 23.67 8.04 -6.54
C ALA A 322 23.99 9.44 -7.09
N THR A 323 25.03 9.53 -7.92
CA THR A 323 25.30 10.72 -8.75
C THR A 323 24.30 10.85 -9.90
N GLU A 324 23.45 9.85 -10.10
CA GLU A 324 22.59 9.67 -11.26
C GLU A 324 21.14 9.39 -10.85
N TRP A 325 20.22 9.93 -11.64
CA TRP A 325 18.78 9.80 -11.42
C TRP A 325 18.14 8.98 -12.55
N LEU A 326 17.24 8.07 -12.16
CA LEU A 326 16.39 7.24 -13.01
C LEU A 326 14.94 7.68 -12.83
N LEU A 327 14.30 8.14 -13.90
CA LEU A 327 12.84 8.29 -13.95
C LEU A 327 12.21 7.00 -14.46
N ILE A 328 11.20 6.46 -13.78
CA ILE A 328 10.40 5.33 -14.28
C ILE A 328 9.00 5.82 -14.65
N ARG A 329 8.64 5.74 -15.94
CA ARG A 329 7.28 6.07 -16.44
C ARG A 329 6.59 4.82 -16.97
N GLY A 330 5.40 4.51 -16.45
CA GLY A 330 4.65 3.33 -16.87
C GLY A 330 3.45 2.96 -15.98
N GLY A 331 2.97 1.73 -16.13
CA GLY A 331 1.92 1.17 -15.29
C GLY A 331 2.38 0.92 -13.84
N CYS A 332 1.45 0.98 -12.88
CA CYS A 332 1.76 0.82 -11.44
C CYS A 332 2.47 -0.48 -11.08
N ASP A 333 2.40 -1.51 -11.93
CA ASP A 333 3.08 -2.79 -11.73
C ASP A 333 4.61 -2.65 -11.82
N LEU A 334 5.15 -1.65 -12.53
CA LEU A 334 6.59 -1.37 -12.62
C LEU A 334 7.20 -0.91 -11.30
N ARG A 335 6.41 -0.38 -10.36
CA ARG A 335 6.85 -0.09 -8.98
C ARG A 335 7.40 -1.34 -8.26
N GLN A 336 7.05 -2.54 -8.74
CA GLN A 336 7.62 -3.80 -8.23
C GLN A 336 9.10 -4.00 -8.60
N LEU A 337 9.69 -3.18 -9.48
CA LEU A 337 11.11 -3.21 -9.81
C LEU A 337 11.97 -2.60 -8.69
N ASN A 338 11.52 -1.51 -8.07
CA ASN A 338 12.28 -0.73 -7.08
C ASN A 338 12.97 -1.56 -5.99
N PRO A 339 12.32 -2.53 -5.29
CA PRO A 339 12.98 -3.30 -4.23
C PRO A 339 14.02 -4.31 -4.73
N TYR A 340 14.20 -4.45 -6.05
CA TYR A 340 15.13 -5.40 -6.66
C TYR A 340 16.27 -4.71 -7.45
N LEU A 341 16.22 -3.40 -7.65
CA LEU A 341 17.27 -2.63 -8.34
C LEU A 341 18.52 -2.49 -7.46
N ARG A 342 19.68 -2.87 -8.03
CA ARG A 342 20.99 -2.88 -7.36
C ARG A 342 21.90 -1.75 -7.83
N ALA A 343 21.61 -1.13 -8.97
CA ALA A 343 22.28 0.07 -9.43
C ALA A 343 22.10 1.22 -8.42
N ASN A 344 23.17 1.99 -8.22
CA ASN A 344 23.20 3.15 -7.34
C ASN A 344 22.58 4.37 -8.06
N VAL A 345 21.26 4.35 -8.23
CA VAL A 345 20.46 5.44 -8.83
C VAL A 345 19.42 5.96 -7.85
N ALA A 346 19.19 7.27 -7.86
CA ALA A 346 17.99 7.86 -7.28
C ALA A 346 16.80 7.59 -8.21
N ILE A 347 15.62 7.26 -7.67
CA ILE A 347 14.44 6.87 -8.46
C ILE A 347 13.31 7.87 -8.23
N ASP A 348 12.81 8.44 -9.32
CA ASP A 348 11.51 9.11 -9.38
C ASP A 348 10.51 8.28 -10.23
N GLU A 349 9.23 8.46 -9.97
CA GLU A 349 8.14 7.69 -10.58
C GLU A 349 7.06 8.57 -11.21
N GLU A 350 6.75 8.31 -12.48
CA GLU A 350 5.57 8.83 -13.18
C GLU A 350 4.63 7.67 -13.50
N MET A 351 3.76 7.37 -12.54
CA MET A 351 2.89 6.20 -12.54
C MET A 351 1.43 6.63 -12.45
N ASN A 352 0.52 5.74 -12.88
CA ASN A 352 -0.91 5.96 -12.74
C ASN A 352 -1.31 6.22 -11.28
N TYR A 353 -2.23 7.15 -11.09
CA TYR A 353 -2.72 7.61 -9.79
C TYR A 353 -4.25 7.69 -9.81
N VAL A 354 -4.85 8.06 -8.67
CA VAL A 354 -6.28 8.32 -8.57
C VAL A 354 -6.49 9.82 -8.74
N ALA A 355 -7.14 10.20 -9.84
CA ALA A 355 -7.54 11.57 -10.15
C ALA A 355 -8.41 12.17 -9.05
N GLN A 356 -8.54 13.50 -9.01
CA GLN A 356 -9.35 14.23 -8.02
C GLN A 356 -10.83 13.78 -8.01
N SER A 357 -11.31 13.25 -9.12
CA SER A 357 -12.63 12.63 -9.33
C SER A 357 -12.82 11.23 -8.70
N GLY A 358 -11.76 10.61 -8.19
CA GLY A 358 -11.78 9.24 -7.63
C GLY A 358 -11.58 8.10 -8.64
N PHE A 359 -11.15 8.38 -9.87
CA PHE A 359 -10.89 7.37 -10.91
C PHE A 359 -9.40 7.26 -11.24
N ALA A 360 -8.98 6.12 -11.79
CA ALA A 360 -7.59 5.93 -12.23
C ALA A 360 -7.27 6.81 -13.45
N ALA A 361 -6.34 7.75 -13.28
CA ALA A 361 -5.70 8.49 -14.35
C ALA A 361 -4.53 7.68 -14.93
N HIS A 362 -4.43 7.70 -16.25
CA HIS A 362 -3.45 6.94 -17.04
C HIS A 362 -2.47 7.92 -17.68
N VAL A 363 -1.20 7.86 -17.27
CA VAL A 363 -0.12 8.77 -17.71
C VAL A 363 0.87 8.12 -18.67
N GLU A 364 0.83 6.79 -18.76
CA GLU A 364 1.89 5.95 -19.31
C GLU A 364 1.98 5.91 -20.83
N HIS A 365 1.01 6.50 -21.54
CA HIS A 365 0.89 6.41 -23.00
C HIS A 365 1.58 7.59 -23.72
N SER A 366 2.25 7.33 -24.85
CA SER A 366 3.09 8.32 -25.56
C SER A 366 2.31 9.57 -26.00
N GLU A 367 1.07 9.40 -26.47
CA GLU A 367 0.18 10.53 -26.78
C GLU A 367 -0.18 11.41 -25.57
N ILE A 368 -0.22 10.91 -24.33
CA ILE A 368 -0.34 11.80 -23.15
C ILE A 368 0.93 12.62 -23.01
N LEU A 369 2.10 11.96 -23.10
CA LEU A 369 3.41 12.61 -23.00
C LEU A 369 3.65 13.66 -24.10
N LYS A 370 3.11 13.47 -25.31
CA LYS A 370 3.11 14.48 -26.40
C LYS A 370 2.31 15.74 -26.08
N GLN A 371 1.30 15.60 -25.23
CA GLN A 371 0.40 16.67 -24.80
C GLN A 371 0.84 17.31 -23.46
N SER A 372 1.87 16.75 -22.82
CA SER A 372 2.52 17.24 -21.59
C SER A 372 3.34 18.53 -21.81
N ASN A 373 2.69 19.62 -22.19
CA ASN A 373 3.29 20.96 -22.16
C ASN A 373 2.29 22.02 -21.69
N PRO A 374 2.72 23.09 -20.98
CA PRO A 374 1.79 24.04 -20.36
C PRO A 374 0.86 24.77 -21.33
N GLU A 375 1.31 25.08 -22.55
CA GLU A 375 0.48 25.77 -23.55
C GLU A 375 -0.66 24.87 -24.05
N PHE A 376 -0.38 23.59 -24.27
CA PHE A 376 -1.38 22.60 -24.67
C PHE A 376 -2.38 22.32 -23.54
N VAL A 377 -1.89 22.16 -22.31
CA VAL A 377 -2.75 21.92 -21.14
C VAL A 377 -3.67 23.13 -20.89
N ASP A 378 -3.16 24.37 -20.94
CA ASP A 378 -4.01 25.55 -20.76
C ASP A 378 -5.04 25.73 -21.88
N LYS A 379 -4.67 25.39 -23.13
CA LYS A 379 -5.55 25.40 -24.30
C LYS A 379 -6.71 24.40 -24.19
N PHE A 380 -6.49 23.24 -23.57
CA PHE A 380 -7.49 22.16 -23.47
C PHE A 380 -8.04 21.93 -22.05
N LYS A 381 -7.72 22.80 -21.08
CA LYS A 381 -8.09 22.65 -19.67
C LYS A 381 -9.59 22.41 -19.42
N ASP A 382 -10.46 23.11 -20.13
CA ASP A 382 -11.92 22.96 -19.97
C ASP A 382 -12.45 21.60 -20.46
N ILE A 383 -11.70 20.93 -21.36
CA ILE A 383 -11.98 19.57 -21.82
C ILE A 383 -11.36 18.55 -20.87
N ILE A 384 -10.13 18.79 -20.39
CA ILE A 384 -9.43 17.93 -19.41
C ILE A 384 -10.25 17.85 -18.12
N ASP A 385 -10.60 18.98 -17.51
CA ASP A 385 -11.35 19.05 -16.24
C ASP A 385 -12.73 18.39 -16.29
N ARG A 386 -13.29 18.23 -17.50
CA ARG A 386 -14.59 17.58 -17.71
C ARG A 386 -14.50 16.06 -17.83
N ILE A 387 -13.31 15.49 -18.02
CA ILE A 387 -13.10 14.05 -18.15
C ILE A 387 -12.84 13.46 -16.74
N PRO A 388 -13.71 12.60 -16.20
CA PRO A 388 -13.60 12.13 -14.82
C PRO A 388 -12.51 11.08 -14.61
N PHE A 389 -11.65 10.76 -15.59
CA PHE A 389 -10.61 9.72 -15.50
C PHE A 389 -9.25 10.19 -16.06
N ILE A 390 -9.05 11.50 -16.13
CA ILE A 390 -7.77 12.18 -16.31
C ILE A 390 -7.93 13.58 -15.71
N ASP A 391 -6.89 14.15 -15.12
CA ASP A 391 -6.88 15.57 -14.73
C ASP A 391 -5.56 16.21 -15.19
N ARG A 392 -5.35 17.49 -14.86
CA ARG A 392 -4.21 18.26 -15.37
C ARG A 392 -2.86 17.69 -14.94
N ASP A 393 -2.81 17.11 -13.74
CA ASP A 393 -1.65 16.47 -13.14
C ASP A 393 -1.09 15.33 -14.04
N ALA A 394 -1.94 14.70 -14.88
CA ALA A 394 -1.54 13.64 -15.80
C ALA A 394 -0.58 14.12 -16.90
N PHE A 395 -0.58 15.43 -17.15
CA PHE A 395 0.23 16.09 -18.16
C PHE A 395 1.48 16.74 -17.55
N GLU A 396 1.64 16.76 -16.23
CA GLU A 396 2.89 17.17 -15.58
C GLU A 396 3.96 16.07 -15.76
N THR A 397 5.19 16.47 -16.11
CA THR A 397 6.26 15.51 -16.33
C THR A 397 7.67 16.11 -16.25
N ASP A 398 8.59 15.34 -15.66
CA ASP A 398 10.03 15.51 -15.70
C ASP A 398 10.69 14.69 -16.83
N PHE A 399 9.93 14.03 -17.70
CA PHE A 399 10.47 13.09 -18.69
C PHE A 399 11.46 13.75 -19.66
N PHE A 400 11.22 14.99 -20.06
CA PHE A 400 12.12 15.76 -20.92
C PHE A 400 13.08 16.69 -20.15
N SER A 401 13.10 16.64 -18.81
CA SER A 401 14.08 17.39 -18.01
C SER A 401 15.43 16.67 -17.92
N ASP A 402 16.51 17.47 -17.82
CA ASP A 402 17.90 17.04 -17.63
C ASP A 402 18.19 16.48 -16.23
N LYS A 403 17.26 16.67 -15.28
CA LYS A 403 17.29 16.12 -13.92
C LYS A 403 17.59 14.61 -13.85
N HIS A 404 17.15 13.84 -14.85
CA HIS A 404 17.35 12.38 -14.87
C HIS A 404 18.19 11.96 -16.08
N ARG A 405 19.42 11.51 -15.83
CA ARG A 405 20.28 10.92 -16.89
C ARG A 405 19.68 9.65 -17.47
N PHE A 406 18.88 8.91 -16.69
CA PHE A 406 18.22 7.69 -17.17
C PHE A 406 16.70 7.82 -17.15
N LYS A 407 16.04 7.34 -18.21
CA LYS A 407 14.57 7.28 -18.31
C LYS A 407 14.17 5.85 -18.65
N LEU A 408 13.44 5.15 -17.78
CA LEU A 408 12.83 3.84 -18.08
C LEU A 408 11.37 4.06 -18.50
N TYR A 409 11.05 3.75 -19.75
CA TYR A 409 9.71 3.92 -20.32
C TYR A 409 9.15 2.58 -20.80
N SER A 410 7.94 2.23 -20.36
CA SER A 410 7.23 1.04 -20.82
C SER A 410 6.23 1.36 -21.92
N VAL A 411 6.45 0.80 -23.11
CA VAL A 411 5.58 0.96 -24.28
C VAL A 411 4.29 0.12 -24.20
N LEU A 412 4.05 -0.56 -23.09
CA LEU A 412 3.00 -1.57 -22.98
C LEU A 412 1.59 -1.05 -23.25
N GLU A 413 1.26 0.18 -22.84
CA GLU A 413 -0.08 0.74 -23.09
C GLU A 413 -0.21 1.42 -24.45
N ASP A 414 0.88 1.85 -25.11
CA ASP A 414 0.86 2.20 -26.54
C ASP A 414 0.43 1.00 -27.41
N TYR A 415 0.73 -0.22 -26.95
CA TYR A 415 0.31 -1.43 -27.63
C TYR A 415 -1.19 -1.70 -27.43
N THR A 416 -1.81 -1.18 -26.38
CA THR A 416 -3.09 -1.71 -25.89
C THR A 416 -4.22 -0.72 -25.71
N HIS A 417 -3.94 0.58 -25.57
CA HIS A 417 -4.97 1.61 -25.45
C HIS A 417 -5.63 1.96 -26.79
N GLY A 418 -6.89 2.39 -26.70
CA GLY A 418 -7.64 2.98 -27.79
C GLY A 418 -7.63 4.50 -27.71
N ILE A 419 -7.51 5.16 -28.87
CA ILE A 419 -7.40 6.62 -29.00
C ILE A 419 -8.80 7.22 -29.20
N TYR A 420 -9.18 8.14 -28.32
CA TYR A 420 -10.37 8.98 -28.45
C TYR A 420 -9.93 10.40 -28.80
N ARG A 421 -10.25 10.89 -30.00
CA ARG A 421 -9.96 12.28 -30.39
C ARG A 421 -11.15 13.18 -30.08
N TYR A 422 -10.92 14.31 -29.44
CA TYR A 422 -11.92 15.37 -29.31
C TYR A 422 -12.12 16.02 -30.68
N ARG A 423 -13.37 16.02 -31.18
CA ARG A 423 -13.70 16.32 -32.58
C ARG A 423 -13.11 17.65 -33.04
N ASP A 424 -12.58 17.63 -34.25
CA ASP A 424 -12.03 18.78 -34.96
C ASP A 424 -10.90 19.52 -34.22
N THR A 425 -10.24 18.81 -33.28
CA THR A 425 -9.05 19.29 -32.56
C THR A 425 -7.91 18.26 -32.58
N GLU A 426 -6.75 18.71 -32.12
CA GLU A 426 -5.56 17.87 -31.90
C GLU A 426 -5.62 17.05 -30.61
N PHE A 427 -6.49 17.37 -29.65
CA PHE A 427 -6.59 16.68 -28.35
C PHE A 427 -6.97 15.21 -28.51
N VAL A 428 -6.16 14.33 -27.93
CA VAL A 428 -6.34 12.87 -27.94
C VAL A 428 -6.27 12.31 -26.52
N LEU A 429 -7.14 11.36 -26.25
CA LEU A 429 -7.29 10.69 -24.97
C LEU A 429 -7.12 9.18 -25.18
N PRO A 430 -5.91 8.63 -24.97
CA PRO A 430 -5.70 7.20 -24.89
C PRO A 430 -6.37 6.66 -23.63
N HIS A 431 -7.39 5.82 -23.77
CA HIS A 431 -8.08 5.27 -22.60
C HIS A 431 -8.61 3.86 -22.86
N ARG A 432 -8.29 2.92 -21.95
CA ARG A 432 -8.77 1.52 -21.97
C ARG A 432 -8.42 0.78 -23.26
N ARG A 433 -8.71 -0.52 -23.28
CA ARG A 433 -8.35 -1.40 -24.39
C ARG A 433 -8.96 -0.90 -25.70
N PHE A 434 -8.19 -0.86 -26.79
CA PHE A 434 -8.73 -0.52 -28.12
C PHE A 434 -9.86 -1.45 -28.62
N THR A 435 -10.04 -2.61 -27.99
CA THR A 435 -11.17 -3.53 -28.24
C THR A 435 -12.46 -3.10 -27.54
N SER A 436 -12.46 -2.04 -26.74
CA SER A 436 -13.61 -1.53 -25.99
C SER A 436 -13.86 -0.06 -26.32
N ASN A 437 -14.62 0.18 -27.39
CA ASN A 437 -15.10 1.52 -27.73
C ASN A 437 -16.19 1.94 -26.73
N TRP A 438 -15.93 2.94 -25.89
CA TRP A 438 -16.88 3.46 -24.91
C TRP A 438 -17.98 4.33 -25.55
N LEU A 439 -17.76 4.91 -26.74
CA LEU A 439 -18.78 5.71 -27.43
C LEU A 439 -19.99 4.86 -27.87
N THR A 440 -19.83 3.54 -27.94
CA THR A 440 -20.92 2.58 -28.21
C THR A 440 -21.50 1.94 -26.94
N GLN A 441 -21.07 2.36 -25.75
CA GLN A 441 -21.45 1.77 -24.45
C GLN A 441 -22.18 2.80 -23.56
N ARG A 442 -23.22 3.42 -24.11
CA ARG A 442 -24.03 4.46 -23.45
C ARG A 442 -24.46 4.07 -22.03
N ASP A 443 -25.13 2.93 -21.86
CA ASP A 443 -25.64 2.47 -20.56
C ASP A 443 -24.54 2.35 -19.49
N PHE A 444 -23.32 1.96 -19.89
CA PHE A 444 -22.16 1.91 -19.00
C PHE A 444 -21.69 3.32 -18.61
N LEU A 445 -21.58 4.24 -19.57
CA LEU A 445 -21.19 5.62 -19.31
C LEU A 445 -22.21 6.33 -18.40
N GLU A 446 -23.51 6.20 -18.71
CA GLU A 446 -24.58 6.80 -17.91
C GLU A 446 -24.58 6.27 -16.47
N LYS A 447 -24.41 4.94 -16.30
CA LYS A 447 -24.32 4.31 -14.98
C LYS A 447 -23.06 4.69 -14.20
N ARG A 448 -21.93 4.93 -14.87
CA ARG A 448 -20.64 5.15 -14.21
C ARG A 448 -20.32 6.62 -13.94
N PHE A 449 -20.78 7.52 -14.79
CA PHE A 449 -20.42 8.95 -14.82
C PHE A 449 -21.63 9.90 -14.91
N GLY A 450 -22.86 9.37 -15.00
CA GLY A 450 -24.07 10.15 -15.17
C GLY A 450 -24.38 10.50 -16.63
N LYS A 451 -25.67 10.81 -16.89
CA LYS A 451 -26.18 11.03 -18.25
C LYS A 451 -25.52 12.21 -18.95
N GLU A 452 -25.32 13.32 -18.25
CA GLU A 452 -24.74 14.54 -18.85
C GLU A 452 -23.33 14.31 -19.39
N PHE A 453 -22.48 13.59 -18.65
CA PHE A 453 -21.15 13.22 -19.12
C PHE A 453 -21.24 12.25 -20.30
N ALA A 454 -22.12 11.25 -20.24
CA ALA A 454 -22.27 10.27 -21.31
C ALA A 454 -22.71 10.92 -22.64
N ASP A 455 -23.69 11.82 -22.60
CA ASP A 455 -24.12 12.64 -23.75
C ASP A 455 -22.93 13.46 -24.30
N TRP A 456 -22.28 14.25 -23.44
CA TRP A 456 -21.14 15.07 -23.86
C TRP A 456 -20.00 14.25 -24.48
N PHE A 457 -19.59 13.15 -23.84
CA PHE A 457 -18.46 12.34 -24.29
C PHE A 457 -18.75 11.65 -25.64
N ILE A 458 -19.97 11.12 -25.83
CA ILE A 458 -20.39 10.50 -27.09
C ILE A 458 -20.44 11.52 -28.23
N ASP A 459 -21.00 12.71 -27.98
CA ASP A 459 -21.16 13.74 -29.00
C ASP A 459 -19.81 14.37 -29.38
N ASN A 460 -18.91 14.60 -28.42
CA ASN A 460 -17.69 15.40 -28.61
C ASN A 460 -16.44 14.58 -28.96
N PHE A 461 -16.40 13.27 -28.71
CA PHE A 461 -15.26 12.42 -29.08
C PHE A 461 -15.57 11.53 -30.30
N ARG A 462 -14.50 11.17 -31.03
CA ARG A 462 -14.49 10.06 -32.00
C ARG A 462 -13.45 9.02 -31.60
N PHE A 463 -13.79 7.75 -31.75
CA PHE A 463 -12.87 6.65 -31.49
C PHE A 463 -12.07 6.33 -32.74
N GLU A 464 -10.75 6.51 -32.69
CA GLU A 464 -9.85 6.30 -33.84
C GLU A 464 -9.29 4.86 -33.87
N GLY A 465 -9.53 4.06 -32.83
CA GLY A 465 -9.04 2.70 -32.71
C GLY A 465 -7.70 2.62 -31.98
N PRO A 466 -6.89 1.57 -32.22
CA PRO A 466 -5.53 1.50 -31.67
C PRO A 466 -4.61 2.56 -32.29
N LEU A 467 -3.55 2.93 -31.57
CA LEU A 467 -2.40 3.62 -32.17
C LEU A 467 -1.87 2.78 -33.36
N THR A 468 -1.51 3.43 -34.48
CA THR A 468 -0.98 2.73 -35.67
C THR A 468 0.52 2.44 -35.53
N GLU A 469 1.05 1.58 -36.40
CA GLU A 469 2.47 1.20 -36.37
C GLU A 469 3.37 2.39 -36.72
N GLU A 470 2.96 3.18 -37.71
CA GLU A 470 3.65 4.39 -38.14
C GLU A 470 3.58 5.50 -37.09
N ALA A 471 2.42 5.66 -36.45
CA ALA A 471 2.24 6.64 -35.37
C ALA A 471 3.04 6.25 -34.12
N PHE A 472 3.08 4.96 -33.76
CA PHE A 472 3.91 4.47 -32.66
C PHE A 472 5.41 4.66 -32.94
N GLU A 473 5.87 4.31 -34.14
CA GLU A 473 7.27 4.54 -34.53
C GLU A 473 7.62 6.05 -34.49
N ALA A 474 6.75 6.90 -35.05
CA ALA A 474 6.93 8.35 -35.02
C ALA A 474 6.90 8.94 -33.60
N ASN A 475 6.09 8.39 -32.70
CA ASN A 475 6.04 8.82 -31.29
C ASN A 475 7.33 8.47 -30.54
N LEU A 476 7.92 7.30 -30.79
CA LEU A 476 9.21 6.94 -30.22
C LEU A 476 10.33 7.84 -30.77
N GLU A 477 10.38 8.06 -32.08
CA GLU A 477 11.35 8.95 -32.72
C GLU A 477 11.23 10.40 -32.21
N TRP A 478 9.99 10.91 -32.06
CA TRP A 478 9.71 12.21 -31.45
C TRP A 478 10.18 12.29 -29.98
N MET A 479 9.88 11.25 -29.19
CA MET A 479 10.26 11.20 -27.77
C MET A 479 11.78 11.25 -27.63
N ILE A 480 12.49 10.46 -28.43
CA ILE A 480 13.96 10.38 -28.46
C ILE A 480 14.55 11.73 -28.90
N ALA A 481 14.01 12.37 -29.93
CA ALA A 481 14.49 13.64 -30.46
C ALA A 481 14.33 14.84 -29.49
N LEU A 482 13.51 14.71 -28.45
CA LEU A 482 13.33 15.72 -27.40
C LEU A 482 14.13 15.44 -26.11
N LEU A 483 14.86 14.32 -26.02
CA LEU A 483 15.68 14.05 -24.84
C LEU A 483 16.90 14.99 -24.78
N PRO A 484 17.25 15.52 -23.59
CA PRO A 484 18.47 16.29 -23.41
C PRO A 484 19.75 15.50 -23.77
N GLU A 485 20.79 16.21 -24.18
CA GLU A 485 22.10 15.60 -24.49
C GLU A 485 22.66 14.86 -23.26
N GLY A 486 23.10 13.62 -23.45
CA GLY A 486 23.63 12.77 -22.39
C GLY A 486 22.58 11.93 -21.64
N VAL A 487 21.29 12.15 -21.87
CA VAL A 487 20.21 11.30 -21.33
C VAL A 487 20.11 9.98 -22.10
N GLN A 488 19.97 8.88 -21.38
CA GLN A 488 19.81 7.53 -21.92
C GLN A 488 18.38 7.01 -21.68
N LEU A 489 17.70 6.65 -22.75
CA LEU A 489 16.38 6.05 -22.72
C LEU A 489 16.48 4.53 -22.63
N ILE A 490 15.76 3.92 -21.70
CA ILE A 490 15.62 2.48 -21.54
C ILE A 490 14.17 2.15 -21.88
N LEU A 491 13.95 1.52 -23.04
CA LEU A 491 12.64 1.03 -23.44
C LEU A 491 12.40 -0.36 -22.84
N LEU A 492 11.22 -0.54 -22.24
CA LEU A 492 10.72 -1.82 -21.77
C LEU A 492 9.63 -2.31 -22.73
N ASN A 493 9.92 -3.36 -23.50
CA ASN A 493 8.98 -3.90 -24.50
C ASN A 493 7.93 -4.85 -23.88
N GLY A 494 7.11 -5.50 -24.71
CA GLY A 494 6.03 -6.37 -24.25
C GLY A 494 6.31 -7.87 -24.40
N ALA A 495 5.76 -8.67 -23.49
CA ALA A 495 5.74 -10.13 -23.63
C ALA A 495 4.95 -10.59 -24.87
N GLU A 496 5.35 -11.72 -25.48
CA GLU A 496 4.70 -12.30 -26.67
C GLU A 496 4.04 -13.67 -26.42
N VAL A 497 3.77 -14.00 -25.15
CA VAL A 497 3.11 -15.27 -24.77
C VAL A 497 1.63 -15.25 -25.13
N ASP A 498 1.14 -16.30 -25.80
CA ASP A 498 -0.29 -16.43 -26.04
C ASP A 498 -1.01 -16.94 -24.79
N LEU A 499 -1.89 -16.10 -24.24
CA LEU A 499 -2.74 -16.47 -23.10
C LEU A 499 -4.04 -17.18 -23.53
N ASN A 500 -4.31 -17.31 -24.84
CA ASN A 500 -5.56 -17.83 -25.40
C ASN A 500 -6.81 -17.16 -24.78
N SER A 501 -6.73 -15.83 -24.58
CA SER A 501 -7.73 -15.06 -23.84
C SER A 501 -8.78 -14.46 -24.77
N GLU A 502 -10.05 -14.84 -24.57
CA GLU A 502 -11.21 -14.25 -25.27
C GLU A 502 -11.30 -12.73 -25.09
N LYS A 503 -10.75 -12.18 -24.00
CA LYS A 503 -10.76 -10.73 -23.69
C LYS A 503 -9.60 -9.95 -24.32
N GLU A 504 -8.58 -10.65 -24.83
CA GLU A 504 -7.38 -10.07 -25.45
C GLU A 504 -6.92 -10.91 -26.67
N PRO A 505 -7.81 -11.25 -27.62
CA PRO A 505 -7.53 -12.19 -28.69
C PRO A 505 -6.41 -11.66 -29.61
N GLY A 506 -5.43 -12.51 -29.92
CA GLY A 506 -4.30 -12.17 -30.79
C GLY A 506 -3.38 -11.06 -30.25
N ARG A 507 -3.53 -10.63 -28.99
CA ARG A 507 -2.74 -9.49 -28.45
C ARG A 507 -1.24 -9.75 -28.44
N HIS A 508 -0.83 -11.01 -28.26
CA HIS A 508 0.56 -11.45 -28.38
C HIS A 508 1.15 -11.23 -29.79
N LEU A 509 0.33 -11.31 -30.86
CA LEU A 509 0.75 -11.02 -32.24
C LEU A 509 0.96 -9.51 -32.44
N ARG A 510 0.07 -8.67 -31.87
CA ARG A 510 0.26 -7.21 -31.89
C ARG A 510 1.51 -6.81 -31.12
N HIS A 511 1.75 -7.41 -29.94
CA HIS A 511 2.98 -7.20 -29.19
C HIS A 511 4.22 -7.54 -30.05
N ARG A 512 4.22 -8.65 -30.80
CA ARG A 512 5.31 -8.98 -31.72
C ARG A 512 5.57 -7.91 -32.78
N THR A 513 4.53 -7.42 -33.43
CA THR A 513 4.67 -6.37 -34.44
C THR A 513 5.26 -5.08 -33.83
N TYR A 514 4.81 -4.70 -32.64
CA TYR A 514 5.24 -3.46 -32.00
C TYR A 514 6.62 -3.58 -31.34
N ASN A 515 6.96 -4.75 -30.80
CA ASN A 515 8.32 -5.08 -30.38
C ASN A 515 9.30 -4.97 -31.56
N ALA A 516 8.92 -5.41 -32.76
CA ALA A 516 9.75 -5.25 -33.95
C ALA A 516 9.90 -3.79 -34.42
N ILE A 517 9.01 -2.88 -33.99
CA ILE A 517 9.19 -1.42 -34.15
C ILE A 517 10.23 -0.92 -33.13
N VAL A 518 10.07 -1.30 -31.85
CA VAL A 518 11.04 -0.98 -30.78
C VAL A 518 12.44 -1.45 -31.16
N ASP A 519 12.60 -2.69 -31.64
CA ASP A 519 13.90 -3.23 -32.10
C ASP A 519 14.55 -2.32 -33.18
N ARG A 520 13.77 -1.83 -34.16
CA ARG A 520 14.27 -0.92 -35.20
C ARG A 520 14.63 0.46 -34.67
N VAL A 521 13.87 0.99 -33.70
CA VAL A 521 14.15 2.30 -33.09
C VAL A 521 15.42 2.22 -32.23
N VAL A 522 15.52 1.21 -31.36
CA VAL A 522 16.72 0.99 -30.53
C VAL A 522 17.96 0.79 -31.40
N ALA A 523 17.86 0.06 -32.52
CA ALA A 523 18.99 -0.12 -33.44
C ALA A 523 19.44 1.16 -34.18
N ARG A 524 18.63 2.23 -34.21
CA ARG A 524 18.99 3.53 -34.81
C ARG A 524 19.70 4.49 -33.85
N HIS A 525 19.48 4.35 -32.55
CA HIS A 525 19.83 5.36 -31.56
C HIS A 525 20.77 4.81 -30.48
N SER A 526 22.03 5.23 -30.50
CA SER A 526 23.08 4.75 -29.58
C SER A 526 22.87 5.09 -28.09
N HIS A 527 21.97 6.04 -27.80
CA HIS A 527 21.58 6.45 -26.45
C HIS A 527 20.23 5.86 -26.02
N VAL A 528 19.72 4.87 -26.78
CA VAL A 528 18.52 4.11 -26.45
C VAL A 528 18.91 2.65 -26.20
N SER A 529 18.36 2.05 -25.15
CA SER A 529 18.60 0.67 -24.73
C SER A 529 17.30 -0.08 -24.58
N LEU A 530 17.35 -1.41 -24.68
CA LEU A 530 16.18 -2.29 -24.58
C LEU A 530 16.31 -3.24 -23.38
N VAL A 531 15.32 -3.21 -22.49
CA VAL A 531 15.05 -4.32 -21.58
C VAL A 531 14.04 -5.25 -22.26
N ASP A 532 14.52 -6.38 -22.76
CA ASP A 532 13.72 -7.30 -23.57
C ASP A 532 12.93 -8.31 -22.70
N VAL A 533 11.64 -8.02 -22.52
CA VAL A 533 10.68 -8.85 -21.77
C VAL A 533 10.44 -10.19 -22.46
N ARG A 534 10.64 -10.29 -23.79
CA ARG A 534 10.45 -11.54 -24.55
C ARG A 534 11.37 -12.67 -24.07
N GLY A 535 12.57 -12.32 -23.60
CA GLY A 535 13.54 -13.26 -23.03
C GLY A 535 13.24 -13.70 -21.58
N ILE A 536 12.24 -13.10 -20.94
CA ILE A 536 11.93 -13.27 -19.51
C ILE A 536 10.54 -13.89 -19.33
N VAL A 537 9.54 -13.35 -20.03
CA VAL A 537 8.16 -13.84 -20.04
C VAL A 537 7.99 -14.75 -21.25
N THR A 538 8.45 -16.00 -21.09
CA THR A 538 8.51 -17.02 -22.13
C THR A 538 7.38 -18.05 -22.07
N ASP A 539 6.66 -18.12 -20.94
CA ASP A 539 5.52 -19.02 -20.73
C ASP A 539 4.29 -18.23 -20.20
N PRO A 540 3.05 -18.57 -20.61
CA PRO A 540 1.83 -17.93 -20.11
C PRO A 540 1.72 -17.88 -18.58
N SER A 541 2.24 -18.87 -17.86
CA SER A 541 2.24 -18.92 -16.39
C SER A 541 3.11 -17.85 -15.72
N HIS A 542 4.00 -17.18 -16.47
CA HIS A 542 4.76 -16.01 -15.99
C HIS A 542 3.88 -14.73 -15.93
N THR A 543 2.66 -14.78 -16.43
CA THR A 543 1.67 -13.69 -16.36
C THR A 543 0.59 -13.95 -15.29
N THR A 544 -0.24 -12.96 -15.00
CA THR A 544 -1.37 -13.07 -14.05
C THR A 544 -2.72 -13.06 -14.77
N ASN A 545 -3.38 -11.91 -14.87
CA ASN A 545 -4.72 -11.76 -15.49
C ASN A 545 -4.70 -11.04 -16.86
N SER A 546 -3.52 -10.67 -17.35
CA SER A 546 -3.31 -10.00 -18.64
C SER A 546 -1.86 -10.22 -19.09
N ILE A 547 -1.61 -10.20 -20.40
CA ILE A 547 -0.27 -10.33 -21.00
C ILE A 547 0.69 -9.19 -20.60
N ARG A 548 0.14 -8.08 -20.07
CA ARG A 548 0.90 -6.96 -19.52
C ARG A 548 1.26 -7.07 -18.04
N HIS A 549 0.66 -8.01 -17.30
CA HIS A 549 0.85 -8.13 -15.85
C HIS A 549 1.61 -9.41 -15.50
N TYR A 550 2.79 -9.28 -14.90
CA TYR A 550 3.68 -10.41 -14.62
C TYR A 550 3.55 -10.94 -13.20
N GLN A 551 3.90 -12.21 -13.00
CA GLN A 551 4.04 -12.83 -11.67
C GLN A 551 5.13 -12.12 -10.87
N ARG A 552 5.02 -12.11 -9.53
CA ARG A 552 5.98 -11.43 -8.65
C ARG A 552 7.43 -11.89 -8.85
N SER A 553 7.64 -13.15 -9.25
CA SER A 553 8.95 -13.74 -9.55
C SER A 553 9.66 -13.15 -10.79
N ILE A 554 8.95 -12.39 -11.63
CA ILE A 554 9.49 -11.81 -12.86
C ILE A 554 10.18 -10.46 -12.62
N TYR A 555 9.70 -9.64 -11.69
CA TYR A 555 10.26 -8.31 -11.42
C TYR A 555 11.71 -8.31 -10.92
N PRO A 556 12.21 -9.28 -10.13
CA PRO A 556 13.64 -9.40 -9.84
C PRO A 556 14.50 -9.60 -11.09
N ILE A 557 14.00 -10.33 -12.09
CA ILE A 557 14.70 -10.61 -13.34
C ILE A 557 14.69 -9.35 -14.23
N LEU A 558 13.55 -8.66 -14.30
CA LEU A 558 13.43 -7.37 -14.99
C LEU A 558 14.35 -6.30 -14.38
N ALA A 559 14.38 -6.18 -13.05
CA ALA A 559 15.26 -5.26 -12.35
C ALA A 559 16.74 -5.55 -12.64
N SER A 560 17.15 -6.82 -12.62
CA SER A 560 18.51 -7.21 -13.03
C SER A 560 18.86 -6.81 -14.46
N ARG A 561 17.89 -6.76 -15.39
CA ARG A 561 18.13 -6.27 -16.76
C ARG A 561 18.20 -4.75 -16.87
N VAL A 562 17.48 -4.02 -16.00
CA VAL A 562 17.66 -2.57 -15.85
C VAL A 562 19.05 -2.30 -15.26
N ASP A 563 19.46 -3.04 -14.22
CA ASP A 563 20.81 -2.96 -13.65
C ASP A 563 21.89 -3.22 -14.71
N ASP A 564 21.77 -4.28 -15.54
CA ASP A 564 22.69 -4.58 -16.64
C ASP A 564 22.92 -3.36 -17.57
N VAL A 565 21.84 -2.63 -17.91
CA VAL A 565 21.89 -1.44 -18.77
C VAL A 565 22.53 -0.24 -18.05
N LEU A 566 22.18 0.01 -16.79
CA LEU A 566 22.74 1.09 -15.98
C LEU A 566 24.24 0.89 -15.72
N LEU A 567 24.65 -0.35 -15.43
CA LEU A 567 26.06 -0.72 -15.25
C LEU A 567 26.88 -0.52 -16.53
N ALA A 568 26.33 -0.89 -17.69
CA ALA A 568 26.96 -0.64 -18.98
C ALA A 568 27.15 0.86 -19.28
N ALA A 569 26.31 1.72 -18.69
CA ALA A 569 26.42 3.18 -18.77
C ALA A 569 27.35 3.81 -17.70
N GLY A 570 28.01 2.99 -16.87
CA GLY A 570 28.96 3.42 -15.86
C GLY A 570 28.36 3.77 -14.49
N VAL A 571 27.09 3.44 -14.24
CA VAL A 571 26.51 3.51 -12.88
C VAL A 571 27.13 2.42 -12.01
N THR A 572 27.48 2.73 -10.76
CA THR A 572 28.01 1.71 -9.83
C THR A 572 26.89 0.85 -9.25
N LEU A 573 27.23 -0.34 -8.76
CA LEU A 573 26.36 -1.02 -7.81
C LEU A 573 26.40 -0.30 -6.45
N LYS A 574 25.37 -0.52 -5.64
CA LYS A 574 25.36 -0.20 -4.21
C LYS A 574 26.43 -1.03 -3.49
N GLU A 575 27.14 -0.44 -2.51
CA GLU A 575 28.24 -1.13 -1.82
C GLU A 575 27.70 -2.22 -0.87
N HIS A 576 28.06 -3.47 -1.17
CA HIS A 576 27.82 -4.70 -0.40
C HIS A 576 26.39 -5.02 0.08
N ILE A 577 25.76 -5.95 -0.64
CA ILE A 577 25.05 -7.08 -0.02
C ILE A 577 25.74 -8.36 -0.49
N GLU A 578 26.40 -9.08 0.41
CA GLU A 578 26.72 -10.50 0.17
C GLU A 578 25.39 -11.27 0.17
N VAL A 579 24.93 -11.66 -1.01
CA VAL A 579 23.84 -12.63 -1.14
C VAL A 579 24.39 -13.98 -0.70
N PRO A 580 23.79 -14.67 0.29
CA PRO A 580 24.19 -16.04 0.60
C PRO A 580 24.02 -16.89 -0.66
N GLU A 581 25.08 -17.59 -1.09
CA GLU A 581 24.95 -18.54 -2.20
C GLU A 581 23.86 -19.57 -1.86
N GLU A 582 22.73 -19.53 -2.55
CA GLU A 582 21.78 -20.63 -2.49
C GLU A 582 22.51 -21.90 -2.95
N PRO A 583 22.55 -22.97 -2.12
CA PRO A 583 23.28 -24.17 -2.49
C PRO A 583 22.62 -24.80 -3.72
N MET A 584 23.34 -24.77 -4.85
CA MET A 584 22.90 -25.36 -6.13
C MET A 584 22.19 -26.69 -5.91
N ILE A 585 20.86 -26.70 -6.10
CA ILE A 585 20.09 -27.94 -6.14
C ILE A 585 20.48 -28.68 -7.42
N LYS A 586 21.51 -29.52 -7.32
CA LYS A 586 21.97 -30.39 -8.40
C LYS A 586 20.83 -31.34 -8.78
N PHE A 587 20.12 -31.01 -9.85
CA PHE A 587 19.14 -31.88 -10.49
C PHE A 587 19.79 -33.23 -10.82
N LYS A 588 19.49 -34.26 -10.03
CA LYS A 588 19.78 -35.65 -10.40
C LYS A 588 18.75 -36.11 -11.44
N PRO A 589 19.18 -36.73 -12.54
CA PRO A 589 18.27 -37.10 -13.62
C PRO A 589 17.24 -38.15 -13.16
N ASN A 590 16.04 -37.99 -13.71
CA ASN A 590 14.82 -38.67 -13.33
C ASN A 590 14.90 -40.19 -13.61
N ASN A 591 15.04 -41.01 -12.56
CA ASN A 591 15.07 -42.47 -12.72
C ASN A 591 13.73 -43.11 -12.32
N ARG A 592 13.01 -43.62 -13.32
CA ARG A 592 11.69 -44.26 -13.20
C ARG A 592 11.72 -45.45 -12.23
N ARG A 593 10.77 -45.53 -11.27
CA ARG A 593 9.87 -46.70 -11.01
C ARG A 593 9.33 -46.81 -9.57
N ARG A 594 8.00 -46.63 -9.41
CA ARG A 594 7.00 -47.52 -8.73
C ARG A 594 5.93 -46.76 -7.93
N ARG A 595 4.77 -46.53 -8.57
CA ARG A 595 3.50 -46.26 -7.87
C ARG A 595 3.01 -47.54 -7.15
N ARG A 596 2.55 -47.44 -5.90
CA ARG A 596 1.62 -48.35 -5.19
C ARG A 596 1.03 -47.62 -3.95
N PRO A 597 -0.15 -47.99 -3.43
CA PRO A 597 -1.30 -47.11 -3.62
C PRO A 597 -1.97 -46.59 -2.34
N ILE A 598 -2.43 -45.33 -2.39
CA ILE A 598 -3.16 -44.62 -1.33
C ILE A 598 -4.56 -45.22 -1.04
N ILE A 599 -5.13 -45.96 -2.00
CA ILE A 599 -6.51 -46.48 -1.98
C ILE A 599 -6.79 -47.43 -0.79
N LYS A 600 -5.78 -48.14 -0.26
CA LYS A 600 -6.00 -49.08 0.87
C LYS A 600 -6.30 -48.38 2.21
N ARG A 601 -5.80 -47.17 2.45
CA ARG A 601 -6.05 -46.42 3.69
C ARG A 601 -7.44 -45.74 3.71
N LEU A 602 -7.98 -45.37 2.55
CA LEU A 602 -9.33 -44.79 2.46
C LEU A 602 -10.43 -45.82 2.77
N MET A 603 -10.34 -47.03 2.18
CA MET A 603 -11.35 -48.09 2.42
C MET A 603 -11.37 -48.61 3.86
N GLN A 604 -10.25 -48.55 4.59
CA GLN A 604 -10.22 -48.95 6.00
C GLN A 604 -10.94 -47.95 6.92
N ARG A 605 -10.83 -46.63 6.64
CA ARG A 605 -11.55 -45.59 7.40
C ARG A 605 -13.06 -45.58 7.14
N LEU A 606 -13.48 -45.87 5.91
CA LEU A 606 -14.91 -45.96 5.57
C LEU A 606 -15.61 -47.14 6.28
N LYS A 607 -14.93 -48.30 6.41
CA LYS A 607 -15.48 -49.45 7.14
C LYS A 607 -15.58 -49.24 8.66
N SER A 608 -14.76 -48.38 9.26
CA SER A 608 -14.91 -47.99 10.67
C SER A 608 -16.03 -46.97 10.91
N PHE A 609 -16.42 -46.20 9.88
CA PHE A 609 -17.47 -45.18 10.01
C PHE A 609 -18.88 -45.80 9.91
N ALA A 610 -19.08 -46.76 9.01
CA ALA A 610 -20.36 -47.46 8.83
C ALA A 610 -20.77 -48.38 10.00
N LYS A 611 -19.87 -48.66 10.97
CA LYS A 611 -20.14 -49.57 12.10
C LYS A 611 -20.52 -48.84 13.40
N ARG A 612 -20.88 -47.55 13.31
CA ARG A 612 -21.22 -46.66 14.44
C ARG A 612 -22.66 -46.13 14.41
N PHE A 613 -23.49 -46.66 13.51
CA PHE A 613 -24.89 -46.24 13.29
C PHE A 613 -25.91 -47.39 13.37
N ASP A 614 -25.53 -48.53 13.95
CA ASP A 614 -26.33 -49.77 14.04
C ASP A 614 -26.28 -50.40 15.46
N ASN A 615 -26.27 -49.55 16.50
CA ASN A 615 -26.39 -49.91 17.92
C ASN A 615 -26.97 -48.73 18.71
#